data_AF-A0AAV0X0V2-F1
#
_entry.id   AF-A0AAV0X0V2-F1
#
_cell.length_a   1.000
_cell.length_b   1.000
_cell.length_c   1.000
_cell.angle_alpha   90.00
_cell.angle_beta   90.00
_cell.angle_gamma   90.00
#
_symmetry.space_group_name_H-M   'P 1'
#
loop_
_entity.id
_entity.type
_entity.pdbx_description
1 polymer ?
#
loop_
_entity_poly.entity_id
_entity_poly.type
_entity_poly.pdbx_seq_one_letter_code
_entity_poly.pdbx_strand_id
1 'polypeptide(L)'
;MAGRVLRSEGPIGLATGWKPDTRRPRLYTINSFLEKIQLWKRRVNKETPNFSSFRRLNELLSDEEEPFCPTGLKDIVIKHLDSLTDEFTRYFPNFSNKSWQYMLTSSPFSTNVDTLPDIIQEQAIELKNDSRAKIDFNSGSSLEEFWVKYQPIYPEISNEALKVLVQFSSTYLCESGFSSMAVIKNKHRNRLDVASDLRCSLSNIEPNIKKLSKEKCCQH
;
A
#
# COMPACT_ATOMS: atom_id res chain seq x y z
N MET A 1 -35.57 48.59 -0.65
CA MET A 1 -35.96 47.40 -1.44
C MET A 1 -34.69 46.73 -1.97
N ALA A 2 -34.73 45.41 -1.99
CA ALA A 2 -33.65 44.41 -2.06
C ALA A 2 -32.53 44.61 -3.11
N GLY A 3 -31.33 44.07 -2.81
CA GLY A 3 -30.24 43.95 -3.78
C GLY A 3 -28.93 43.28 -3.33
N ARG A 4 -29.03 42.05 -2.78
CA ARG A 4 -28.00 40.97 -2.66
C ARG A 4 -26.52 41.28 -2.37
N VAL A 5 -26.14 40.84 -1.17
CA VAL A 5 -24.80 40.43 -0.70
C VAL A 5 -24.15 39.43 -1.67
N LEU A 6 -22.99 39.80 -2.24
CA LEU A 6 -22.06 38.85 -2.86
C LEU A 6 -21.29 38.13 -1.75
N ARG A 7 -21.73 36.90 -1.46
CA ARG A 7 -21.08 35.97 -0.54
C ARG A 7 -19.82 35.47 -1.23
N SER A 8 -18.68 35.59 -0.54
CA SER A 8 -17.41 34.99 -0.92
C SER A 8 -17.58 33.47 -1.04
N GLU A 9 -17.45 32.93 -2.26
CA GLU A 9 -17.25 31.51 -2.44
C GLU A 9 -15.82 31.16 -1.99
N GLY A 10 -15.73 30.47 -0.85
CA GLY A 10 -14.48 29.92 -0.35
C GLY A 10 -13.97 28.78 -1.24
N PRO A 11 -12.66 28.47 -1.19
CA PRO A 11 -12.10 27.36 -1.94
C PRO A 11 -12.74 26.03 -1.52
N ILE A 12 -13.17 25.32 -2.55
CA ILE A 12 -13.77 23.99 -2.56
C ILE A 12 -12.94 23.06 -1.69
N GLY A 13 -13.62 22.46 -0.70
CA GLY A 13 -13.03 21.56 0.27
C GLY A 13 -12.23 20.45 -0.38
N LEU A 14 -10.93 20.42 -0.04
CA LEU A 14 -10.08 19.25 -0.19
C LEU A 14 -10.78 18.10 0.53
N ALA A 15 -11.14 17.08 -0.23
CA ALA A 15 -11.63 15.81 0.27
C ALA A 15 -10.66 15.28 1.34
N THR A 16 -11.09 15.42 2.59
CA THR A 16 -10.89 14.48 3.69
C THR A 16 -9.74 13.50 3.54
N GLY A 17 -8.59 13.86 4.13
CA GLY A 17 -8.14 13.13 5.32
C GLY A 17 -7.74 11.66 5.15
N TRP A 18 -7.20 11.26 4.00
CA TRP A 18 -6.36 10.07 3.94
C TRP A 18 -4.89 10.48 3.95
N LYS A 19 -4.32 10.66 5.15
CA LYS A 19 -2.87 10.46 5.29
C LYS A 19 -2.66 8.95 5.41
N PRO A 20 -2.06 8.27 4.41
CA PRO A 20 -1.76 6.86 4.56
C PRO A 20 -0.82 6.73 5.74
N ASP A 21 -1.21 5.93 6.74
CA ASP A 21 -0.41 5.65 7.90
C ASP A 21 0.88 4.96 7.44
N THR A 22 1.99 5.68 7.44
CA THR A 22 3.32 5.18 7.09
C THR A 22 3.92 4.32 8.20
N ARG A 23 3.21 4.15 9.33
CA ARG A 23 3.75 3.54 10.55
C ARG A 23 3.73 2.01 10.57
N ARG A 24 3.15 1.34 9.57
CA ARG A 24 3.13 -0.13 9.51
C ARG A 24 3.38 -0.63 8.09
N PRO A 25 4.20 -1.69 7.90
CA PRO A 25 4.40 -2.26 6.58
C PRO A 25 3.05 -2.68 5.99
N ARG A 26 2.75 -2.29 4.75
CA ARG A 26 1.51 -2.64 4.03
C ARG A 26 1.29 -4.16 3.85
N LEU A 27 2.28 -4.97 4.21
CA LEU A 27 2.25 -6.43 4.25
C LEU A 27 1.10 -7.03 5.08
N TYR A 28 0.73 -6.43 6.22
CA TYR A 28 -0.41 -6.95 7.00
C TYR A 28 -1.71 -6.90 6.19
N THR A 29 -1.82 -5.94 5.25
CA THR A 29 -3.01 -5.76 4.42
C THR A 29 -3.11 -6.84 3.35
N ILE A 30 -1.98 -7.19 2.72
CA ILE A 30 -1.92 -8.27 1.70
C ILE A 30 -2.18 -9.63 2.36
N ASN A 31 -1.54 -9.93 3.48
CA ASN A 31 -1.78 -11.18 4.20
C ASN A 31 -3.23 -11.28 4.71
N SER A 32 -3.78 -10.19 5.25
CA SER A 32 -5.19 -10.15 5.63
C SER A 32 -6.11 -10.39 4.43
N PHE A 33 -5.75 -9.89 3.25
CA PHE A 33 -6.53 -10.14 2.04
C PHE A 33 -6.43 -11.60 1.57
N LEU A 34 -5.25 -12.20 1.58
CA LEU A 34 -5.07 -13.63 1.28
C LEU A 34 -5.86 -14.51 2.26
N GLU A 35 -5.87 -14.18 3.56
CA GLU A 35 -6.71 -14.87 4.55
C GLU A 35 -8.20 -14.69 4.30
N LYS A 36 -8.63 -13.50 3.85
CA LYS A 36 -10.01 -13.26 3.41
C LYS A 36 -10.37 -14.11 2.20
N ILE A 37 -9.48 -14.27 1.22
CA ILE A 37 -9.70 -15.18 0.09
C ILE A 37 -9.95 -16.61 0.60
N GLN A 38 -9.12 -17.10 1.53
CA GLN A 38 -9.32 -18.43 2.13
C GLN A 38 -10.65 -18.54 2.91
N LEU A 39 -11.04 -17.48 3.61
CA LEU A 39 -12.37 -17.40 4.24
C LEU A 39 -13.50 -17.45 3.20
N TRP A 40 -13.39 -16.73 2.10
CA TRP A 40 -14.40 -16.73 1.03
C TRP A 40 -14.51 -18.08 0.34
N LYS A 41 -13.38 -18.75 0.06
CA LYS A 41 -13.38 -20.12 -0.44
C LYS A 41 -14.15 -21.07 0.48
N ARG A 42 -13.88 -21.00 1.79
CA ARG A 42 -14.62 -21.77 2.80
C ARG A 42 -16.12 -21.44 2.82
N ARG A 43 -16.51 -20.19 2.61
CA ARG A 43 -17.92 -19.77 2.57
C ARG A 43 -18.65 -20.28 1.32
N VAL A 44 -17.99 -20.31 0.17
CA VAL A 44 -18.55 -20.82 -1.09
C VAL A 44 -18.67 -22.35 -1.05
N ASN A 45 -17.72 -23.06 -0.43
CA ASN A 45 -17.71 -24.52 -0.36
C ASN A 45 -18.63 -25.14 0.71
N LYS A 46 -19.41 -24.33 1.45
CA LYS A 46 -20.43 -24.87 2.37
C LYS A 46 -21.53 -25.62 1.60
N GLU A 47 -22.26 -26.48 2.32
CA GLU A 47 -23.48 -27.13 1.83
C GLU A 47 -24.43 -26.08 1.23
N THR A 48 -24.74 -25.05 2.02
CA THR A 48 -25.37 -23.81 1.57
C THR A 48 -24.31 -22.72 1.30
N PRO A 49 -23.98 -22.45 0.02
CA PRO A 49 -22.94 -21.47 -0.32
C PRO A 49 -23.33 -20.06 0.13
N ASN A 50 -22.36 -19.31 0.65
CA ASN A 50 -22.54 -17.92 1.07
C ASN A 50 -21.72 -16.98 0.19
N PHE A 51 -22.42 -16.14 -0.59
CA PHE A 51 -21.84 -15.17 -1.51
C PHE A 51 -21.86 -13.72 -0.98
N SER A 52 -22.18 -13.49 0.30
CA SER A 52 -22.26 -12.13 0.90
C SER A 52 -21.00 -11.28 0.73
N SER A 53 -19.86 -11.93 0.49
CA SER A 53 -18.57 -11.26 0.24
C SER A 53 -18.48 -10.66 -1.17
N PHE A 54 -19.39 -11.06 -2.07
CA PHE A 54 -19.51 -10.62 -3.45
C PHE A 54 -20.86 -9.94 -3.65
N ARG A 55 -21.00 -8.69 -3.19
CA ARG A 55 -22.27 -7.96 -3.13
C ARG A 55 -23.14 -8.11 -4.39
N ARG A 56 -22.60 -7.82 -5.58
CA ARG A 56 -23.35 -7.91 -6.84
C ARG A 56 -23.82 -9.34 -7.15
N LEU A 57 -22.94 -10.32 -6.94
CA LEU A 57 -23.31 -11.73 -7.13
C LEU A 57 -24.39 -12.14 -6.14
N ASN A 58 -24.30 -11.68 -4.89
CA ASN A 58 -25.28 -11.97 -3.87
C ASN A 58 -26.64 -11.34 -4.20
N GLU A 59 -26.67 -10.09 -4.66
CA GLU A 59 -27.87 -9.39 -5.14
C GLU A 59 -28.56 -10.20 -6.26
N LEU A 60 -27.80 -10.62 -7.28
CA LEU A 60 -28.33 -11.43 -8.40
C LEU A 60 -28.88 -12.80 -8.00
N LEU A 61 -28.42 -13.37 -6.89
CA LEU A 61 -28.89 -14.66 -6.38
C LEU A 61 -30.02 -14.52 -5.35
N SER A 62 -30.27 -13.31 -4.84
CA SER A 62 -31.27 -13.03 -3.81
C SER A 62 -32.62 -12.57 -4.39
N ASP A 63 -32.68 -12.31 -5.69
CA ASP A 63 -33.90 -11.88 -6.39
C ASP A 63 -34.86 -13.05 -6.69
N GLU A 64 -34.47 -14.29 -6.38
CA GLU A 64 -35.27 -15.52 -6.55
C GLU A 64 -35.94 -15.91 -5.22
N GLU A 65 -37.20 -16.35 -5.25
CA GLU A 65 -37.98 -16.78 -4.06
C GLU A 65 -37.38 -18.00 -3.34
N GLU A 66 -36.53 -18.77 -4.02
CA GLU A 66 -35.86 -19.97 -3.53
C GLU A 66 -34.32 -19.81 -3.60
N PRO A 67 -33.55 -20.32 -2.61
CA PRO A 67 -32.08 -20.31 -2.65
C PRO A 67 -31.53 -21.07 -3.85
N PHE A 68 -31.30 -20.37 -4.97
CA PHE A 68 -30.77 -20.95 -6.19
C PHE A 68 -29.26 -20.77 -6.27
N CYS A 69 -28.54 -21.85 -6.54
CA CYS A 69 -27.13 -21.79 -6.91
C CYS A 69 -26.95 -22.51 -8.24
N PRO A 70 -26.61 -21.79 -9.32
CA PRO A 70 -26.34 -22.41 -10.61
C PRO A 70 -25.26 -23.50 -10.49
N THR A 71 -25.48 -24.63 -11.15
CA THR A 71 -24.51 -25.72 -11.19
C THR A 71 -23.17 -25.22 -11.73
N GLY A 72 -22.08 -25.52 -11.04
CA GLY A 72 -20.72 -25.09 -11.42
C GLY A 72 -20.36 -23.64 -11.02
N LEU A 73 -21.29 -22.84 -10.50
CA LEU A 73 -20.97 -21.47 -10.05
C LEU A 73 -19.93 -21.47 -8.93
N LYS A 74 -20.03 -22.43 -8.00
CA LYS A 74 -19.04 -22.62 -6.92
C LYS A 74 -17.63 -22.78 -7.51
N ASP A 75 -17.48 -23.68 -8.48
CA ASP A 75 -16.21 -23.99 -9.11
C ASP A 75 -15.62 -22.78 -9.84
N ILE A 76 -16.47 -22.01 -10.52
CA ILE A 76 -16.05 -20.76 -11.19
C ILE A 76 -15.51 -19.76 -10.17
N VAL A 77 -16.25 -19.51 -9.09
CA VAL A 77 -15.83 -18.57 -8.05
C VAL A 77 -14.52 -19.03 -7.38
N ILE A 78 -14.42 -20.31 -7.03
CA ILE A 78 -13.20 -20.89 -6.46
C ILE A 78 -12.02 -20.73 -7.41
N LYS A 79 -12.18 -21.06 -8.69
CA LYS A 79 -11.13 -20.91 -9.71
C LYS A 79 -10.64 -19.46 -9.83
N HIS A 80 -11.55 -18.48 -9.79
CA HIS A 80 -11.15 -17.07 -9.79
C HIS A 80 -10.40 -16.67 -8.52
N LEU A 81 -10.83 -17.16 -7.35
CA LEU A 81 -10.13 -16.91 -6.09
C LEU A 81 -8.74 -17.56 -6.05
N ASP A 82 -8.58 -18.74 -6.64
CA ASP A 82 -7.30 -19.41 -6.80
C ASP A 82 -6.38 -18.64 -7.74
N SER A 83 -6.87 -18.26 -8.93
CA SER A 83 -6.10 -17.42 -9.86
C SER A 83 -5.69 -16.09 -9.25
N LEU A 84 -6.56 -15.47 -8.44
CA LEU A 84 -6.20 -14.26 -7.71
C LEU A 84 -5.11 -14.52 -6.67
N THR A 85 -5.20 -15.63 -5.94
CA THR A 85 -4.17 -16.05 -4.98
C THR A 85 -2.82 -16.26 -5.70
N ASP A 86 -2.82 -16.94 -6.84
CA ASP A 86 -1.62 -17.19 -7.64
C ASP A 86 -0.97 -15.89 -8.12
N GLU A 87 -1.77 -14.93 -8.62
CA GLU A 87 -1.24 -13.63 -9.03
C GLU A 87 -0.67 -12.85 -7.83
N PHE A 88 -1.35 -12.87 -6.67
CA PHE A 88 -0.75 -12.31 -5.45
C PHE A 88 0.57 -13.01 -5.14
N THR A 89 0.63 -14.34 -5.08
CA THR A 89 1.89 -15.05 -4.82
C THR A 89 2.96 -14.77 -5.87
N ARG A 90 2.59 -14.55 -7.14
CA ARG A 90 3.53 -14.23 -8.22
C ARG A 90 4.13 -12.83 -8.07
N TYR A 91 3.31 -11.80 -7.83
CA TYR A 91 3.80 -10.43 -7.61
C TYR A 91 4.49 -10.29 -6.25
N PHE A 92 4.11 -11.14 -5.30
CA PHE A 92 4.45 -11.07 -3.88
C PHE A 92 4.92 -12.45 -3.36
N PRO A 93 6.06 -12.99 -3.86
CA PRO A 93 6.47 -14.38 -3.62
C PRO A 93 6.93 -14.69 -2.19
N ASN A 94 7.35 -13.66 -1.43
CA ASN A 94 7.94 -13.82 -0.09
C ASN A 94 7.05 -13.23 1.03
N PHE A 95 5.73 -13.33 0.90
CA PHE A 95 4.78 -12.65 1.80
C PHE A 95 4.37 -13.42 3.04
N SER A 96 4.92 -14.61 3.24
CA SER A 96 4.77 -15.30 4.51
C SER A 96 5.14 -14.33 5.62
N ASN A 97 4.19 -14.04 6.52
CA ASN A 97 4.44 -13.36 7.79
C ASN A 97 5.47 -14.11 8.67
N LYS A 98 5.92 -15.28 8.23
CA LYS A 98 7.01 -16.07 8.80
C LYS A 98 8.36 -15.86 8.09
N SER A 99 8.45 -15.05 7.04
CA SER A 99 9.75 -14.74 6.45
C SER A 99 10.56 -13.96 7.49
N TRP A 100 11.78 -14.43 7.72
CA TRP A 100 12.65 -13.82 8.72
C TRP A 100 12.96 -12.37 8.34
N GLN A 101 12.98 -12.02 7.03
CA GLN A 101 13.18 -10.66 6.55
C GLN A 101 12.09 -9.72 7.06
N TYR A 102 10.82 -10.16 6.98
CA TYR A 102 9.69 -9.34 7.45
C TYR A 102 9.68 -9.19 8.97
N MET A 103 9.90 -10.28 9.69
CA MET A 103 9.98 -10.24 11.16
C MET A 103 11.11 -9.34 11.63
N LEU A 104 12.29 -9.45 11.01
CA LEU A 104 13.43 -8.57 11.26
C LEU A 104 13.06 -7.11 10.99
N THR A 105 12.50 -6.81 9.82
CA THR A 105 12.17 -5.43 9.40
C THR A 105 11.17 -4.75 10.32
N SER A 106 10.14 -5.49 10.76
CA SER A 106 9.00 -4.94 11.52
C SER A 106 9.13 -5.08 13.03
N SER A 107 9.94 -6.01 13.52
CA SER A 107 10.12 -6.31 14.95
C SER A 107 11.55 -6.79 15.24
N PRO A 108 12.58 -5.96 14.95
CA PRO A 108 13.97 -6.37 15.06
C PRO A 108 14.37 -6.81 16.47
N PHE A 109 13.82 -6.16 17.50
CA PHE A 109 14.11 -6.47 18.91
C PHE A 109 13.42 -7.73 19.45
N SER A 110 12.44 -8.27 18.71
CA SER A 110 11.67 -9.48 19.08
C SER A 110 11.96 -10.67 18.17
N THR A 111 12.85 -10.50 17.19
CA THR A 111 13.17 -11.54 16.20
C THR A 111 13.94 -12.69 16.84
N ASN A 112 13.61 -13.92 16.44
CA ASN A 112 14.37 -15.10 16.84
C ASN A 112 15.64 -15.21 16.00
N VAL A 113 16.80 -15.05 16.64
CA VAL A 113 18.11 -15.05 15.97
C VAL A 113 18.39 -16.39 15.29
N ASP A 114 17.96 -17.50 15.88
CA ASP A 114 18.18 -18.85 15.34
C ASP A 114 17.46 -19.10 14.00
N THR A 115 16.52 -18.22 13.63
CA THR A 115 15.79 -18.31 12.35
C THR A 115 16.40 -17.43 11.24
N LEU A 116 17.45 -16.67 11.56
CA LEU A 116 18.12 -15.76 10.64
C LEU A 116 19.30 -16.45 9.94
N PRO A 117 19.68 -16.01 8.72
CA PRO A 117 20.93 -16.43 8.10
C PRO A 117 22.15 -16.10 8.97
N ASP A 118 23.12 -17.02 9.02
CA ASP A 118 24.31 -16.89 9.89
C ASP A 118 25.03 -15.55 9.75
N ILE A 119 25.14 -15.03 8.51
CA ILE A 119 25.82 -13.77 8.20
C ILE A 119 25.23 -12.55 8.91
N ILE A 120 23.96 -12.59 9.33
CA ILE A 120 23.28 -11.46 9.99
C ILE A 120 23.02 -11.69 11.48
N GLN A 121 23.26 -12.89 12.01
CA GLN A 121 22.91 -13.25 13.39
C GLN A 121 23.68 -12.41 14.42
N GLU A 122 24.96 -12.17 14.21
CA GLU A 122 25.79 -11.37 15.13
C GLU A 122 25.26 -9.94 15.24
N GLN A 123 25.01 -9.26 14.12
CA GLN A 123 24.42 -7.91 14.12
C GLN A 123 23.02 -7.89 14.71
N ALA A 124 22.22 -8.93 14.49
CA ALA A 124 20.90 -9.03 15.11
C ALA A 124 20.99 -9.13 16.64
N ILE A 125 21.99 -9.85 17.18
CA ILE A 125 22.26 -9.91 18.62
C ILE A 125 22.71 -8.55 19.15
N GLU A 126 23.62 -7.87 18.46
CA GLU A 126 24.09 -6.54 18.84
C GLU A 126 22.94 -5.52 18.86
N LEU A 127 22.16 -5.44 17.78
CA LEU A 127 21.00 -4.55 17.67
C LEU A 127 19.98 -4.85 18.77
N LYS A 128 19.70 -6.13 19.05
CA LYS A 128 18.73 -6.53 20.09
C LYS A 128 19.14 -6.03 21.48
N ASN A 129 20.43 -5.86 21.73
CA ASN A 129 20.98 -5.36 22.98
C ASN A 129 21.28 -3.84 22.96
N ASP A 130 21.11 -3.15 21.82
CA ASP A 130 21.25 -1.70 21.74
C ASP A 130 20.01 -0.98 22.28
N SER A 131 20.13 -0.48 23.51
CA SER A 131 19.09 0.30 24.19
C SER A 131 18.75 1.61 23.48
N ARG A 132 19.70 2.27 22.82
CA ARG A 132 19.46 3.51 22.07
C ARG A 132 18.65 3.22 20.83
N ALA A 133 19.04 2.19 20.06
CA ALA A 133 18.27 1.73 18.92
C ALA A 133 16.84 1.36 19.32
N LYS A 134 16.66 0.70 20.46
CA LYS A 134 15.33 0.35 20.96
C LYS A 134 14.49 1.57 21.33
N ILE A 135 15.09 2.60 21.92
CA ILE A 135 14.39 3.86 22.22
C ILE A 135 13.99 4.56 20.92
N ASP A 136 14.92 4.68 19.97
CA ASP A 136 14.70 5.34 18.68
C ASP A 136 13.63 4.63 17.83
N PHE A 137 13.60 3.30 17.87
CA PHE A 137 12.55 2.52 17.21
C PHE A 137 11.17 2.80 17.81
N ASN A 138 11.10 2.98 19.13
CA ASN A 138 9.84 3.22 19.84
C ASN A 138 9.44 4.70 19.91
N SER A 139 10.33 5.64 19.54
CA SER A 139 10.05 7.08 19.58
C SER A 139 9.13 7.59 18.47
N GLY A 140 8.64 6.70 17.60
CA GLY A 140 7.65 7.02 16.57
C GLY A 140 8.23 7.40 15.21
N SER A 141 9.52 7.17 14.97
CA SER A 141 10.11 7.23 13.63
C SER A 141 9.51 6.17 12.72
N SER A 142 9.46 6.46 11.41
CA SER A 142 9.08 5.45 10.42
C SER A 142 10.12 4.32 10.36
N LEU A 143 9.72 3.15 9.84
CA LEU A 143 10.65 2.03 9.68
C LEU A 143 11.79 2.40 8.74
N GLU A 144 11.48 3.11 7.66
CA GLU A 144 12.44 3.58 6.67
C GLU A 144 13.50 4.48 7.32
N GLU A 145 13.08 5.46 8.13
CA GLU A 145 14.01 6.35 8.84
C GLU A 145 14.89 5.58 9.83
N PHE A 146 14.31 4.64 10.58
CA PHE A 146 15.05 3.81 11.52
C PHE A 146 16.13 3.00 10.81
N TRP A 147 15.77 2.25 9.76
CA TRP A 147 16.70 1.37 9.05
C TRP A 147 17.76 2.16 8.28
N VAL A 148 17.44 3.34 7.74
CA VAL A 148 18.44 4.25 7.14
C VAL A 148 19.40 4.80 8.19
N LYS A 149 18.89 5.19 9.37
CA LYS A 149 19.73 5.74 10.46
C LYS A 149 20.74 4.71 10.98
N TYR A 150 20.32 3.46 11.11
CA TYR A 150 21.14 2.38 11.68
C TYR A 150 21.94 1.59 10.65
N GLN A 151 21.76 1.84 9.35
CA GLN A 151 22.53 1.20 8.28
C GLN A 151 24.05 1.32 8.44
N PRO A 152 24.64 2.47 8.85
CA PRO A 152 26.09 2.56 9.04
C PRO A 152 26.62 1.74 10.22
N ILE A 153 25.75 1.40 11.18
CA ILE A 153 26.10 0.68 12.41
C ILE A 153 25.87 -0.82 12.22
N TYR A 154 24.75 -1.19 11.60
CA TYR A 154 24.33 -2.57 11.38
C TYR A 154 24.01 -2.83 9.89
N PRO A 155 25.02 -2.79 9.01
CA PRO A 155 24.81 -2.79 7.56
C PRO A 155 24.10 -4.04 7.03
N GLU A 156 24.42 -5.23 7.54
CA GLU A 156 23.89 -6.50 7.00
C GLU A 156 22.38 -6.61 7.27
N ILE A 157 21.97 -6.45 8.52
CA ILE A 157 20.54 -6.48 8.89
C ILE A 157 19.75 -5.30 8.29
N SER A 158 20.37 -4.12 8.21
CA SER A 158 19.70 -2.93 7.67
C SER A 158 19.50 -3.03 6.16
N ASN A 159 20.47 -3.59 5.42
CA ASN A 159 20.32 -3.81 3.99
C ASN A 159 19.18 -4.79 3.68
N GLU A 160 19.04 -5.86 4.45
CA GLU A 160 17.93 -6.80 4.31
C GLU A 160 16.58 -6.14 4.60
N ALA A 161 16.51 -5.32 5.65
CA ALA A 161 15.30 -4.57 5.96
C ALA A 161 14.93 -3.54 4.88
N LEU A 162 15.92 -2.80 4.38
CA LEU A 162 15.72 -1.79 3.33
C LEU A 162 15.29 -2.42 2.00
N LYS A 163 15.80 -3.60 1.64
CA LYS A 163 15.33 -4.34 0.45
C LYS A 163 13.84 -4.62 0.53
N VAL A 164 13.34 -5.04 1.69
CA VAL A 164 11.90 -5.27 1.91
C VAL A 164 11.13 -3.95 1.75
N LEU A 165 11.59 -2.87 2.39
CA LEU A 165 10.87 -1.58 2.37
C LEU A 165 10.82 -0.95 0.96
N VAL A 166 11.92 -0.99 0.20
CA VAL A 166 12.01 -0.41 -1.15
C VAL A 166 11.09 -1.09 -2.17
N GLN A 167 10.85 -2.40 -2.04
CA GLN A 167 9.91 -3.12 -2.91
C GLN A 167 8.50 -2.51 -2.82
N PHE A 168 8.09 -2.05 -1.64
CA PHE A 168 6.78 -1.41 -1.47
C PHE A 168 6.75 0.02 -1.99
N SER A 169 7.81 0.80 -1.75
CA SER A 169 7.89 2.18 -2.22
C SER A 169 7.86 2.24 -3.75
N SER A 170 8.62 1.36 -4.42
CA SER A 170 8.68 1.30 -5.89
C SER A 170 7.35 0.86 -6.51
N THR A 171 6.71 -0.18 -5.97
CA THR A 171 5.38 -0.62 -6.44
C THR A 171 4.33 0.46 -6.27
N TYR A 172 4.27 1.11 -5.10
CA TYR A 172 3.33 2.20 -4.85
C TYR A 172 3.55 3.39 -5.79
N LEU A 173 4.80 3.79 -6.00
CA LEU A 173 5.11 4.89 -6.92
C LEU A 173 4.76 4.53 -8.37
N CYS A 174 4.97 3.28 -8.78
CA CYS A 174 4.55 2.80 -10.09
C CYS A 174 3.02 2.83 -10.24
N GLU A 175 2.26 2.27 -9.29
CA GLU A 175 0.79 2.26 -9.31
C GLU A 175 0.19 3.67 -9.25
N SER A 176 0.76 4.54 -8.41
CA SER A 176 0.41 5.96 -8.33
C SER A 176 0.69 6.65 -9.66
N GLY A 177 1.85 6.39 -10.26
CA GLY A 177 2.21 6.90 -11.59
C GLY A 177 1.25 6.46 -12.69
N PHE A 178 0.90 5.18 -12.74
CA PHE A 178 -0.09 4.68 -13.70
C PHE A 178 -1.49 5.28 -13.48
N SER A 179 -1.89 5.46 -12.22
CA SER A 179 -3.17 6.09 -11.86
C SER A 179 -3.21 7.55 -12.27
N SER A 180 -2.16 8.32 -11.97
CA SER A 180 -2.01 9.72 -12.41
C SER A 180 -1.99 9.83 -13.93
N MET A 181 -1.28 8.94 -14.62
CA MET A 181 -1.25 8.89 -16.09
C MET A 181 -2.64 8.61 -16.67
N ALA A 182 -3.41 7.68 -16.09
CA ALA A 182 -4.77 7.39 -16.53
C ALA A 182 -5.69 8.61 -16.37
N VAL A 183 -5.55 9.37 -15.28
CA VAL A 183 -6.29 10.62 -15.04
C VAL A 183 -5.90 11.69 -16.07
N ILE A 184 -4.60 11.94 -16.25
CA ILE A 184 -4.08 12.95 -17.21
C ILE A 184 -4.58 12.63 -18.62
N LYS A 185 -4.49 11.36 -19.05
CA LYS A 185 -4.90 10.91 -20.39
C LYS A 185 -6.42 11.02 -20.63
N ASN A 186 -7.24 10.80 -19.60
CA ASN A 186 -8.70 10.85 -19.74
C ASN A 186 -9.27 12.27 -19.61
N LYS A 187 -8.63 13.16 -18.85
CA LYS A 187 -9.14 14.51 -18.54
C LYS A 187 -8.58 15.61 -19.44
N HIS A 188 -7.38 15.43 -20.02
CA HIS A 188 -6.66 16.46 -20.77
C HIS A 188 -6.18 15.97 -22.14
N ARG A 189 -7.12 15.50 -22.98
CA ARG A 189 -6.82 14.96 -24.33
C ARG A 189 -6.14 15.95 -25.31
N ASN A 190 -6.07 17.24 -24.99
CA ASN A 190 -5.56 18.26 -25.90
C ASN A 190 -4.40 19.04 -25.24
N ARG A 191 -3.16 18.71 -25.62
CA ARG A 191 -1.90 19.49 -25.43
C ARG A 191 -1.11 19.35 -24.11
N LEU A 192 -0.88 18.15 -23.57
CA LEU A 192 0.04 17.98 -22.43
C LEU A 192 1.26 17.11 -22.74
N ASP A 193 2.42 17.55 -22.25
CA ASP A 193 3.62 16.73 -22.10
C ASP A 193 3.44 15.83 -20.87
N VAL A 194 3.15 14.56 -21.15
CA VAL A 194 2.82 13.55 -20.14
C VAL A 194 3.93 13.40 -19.10
N ALA A 195 5.19 13.61 -19.49
CA ALA A 195 6.34 13.43 -18.61
C ALA A 195 6.43 14.52 -17.52
N SER A 196 6.22 15.79 -17.89
CA SER A 196 6.30 16.90 -16.94
C SER A 196 5.19 16.84 -15.89
N ASP A 197 3.98 16.46 -16.30
CA ASP A 197 2.81 16.46 -15.43
C ASP A 197 2.80 15.28 -14.48
N LEU A 198 3.26 14.11 -14.93
CA LEU A 198 3.51 12.98 -14.05
C LEU A 198 4.56 13.32 -12.99
N ARG A 199 5.65 13.98 -13.39
CA ARG A 199 6.70 14.39 -12.45
C ARG A 199 6.18 15.36 -11.40
N CYS A 200 5.32 16.29 -11.79
CA CYS A 200 4.67 17.21 -10.86
C CYS A 200 3.68 16.48 -9.93
N SER A 201 2.84 15.59 -10.48
CA SER A 201 1.82 14.85 -9.72
C SER A 201 2.40 13.83 -8.72
N LEU A 202 3.55 13.24 -9.02
CA LEU A 202 4.19 12.22 -8.18
C LEU A 202 5.22 12.81 -7.21
N SER A 203 5.54 14.09 -7.36
CA SER A 203 6.51 14.78 -6.53
C SER A 203 5.87 15.26 -5.23
N ASN A 204 6.55 15.01 -4.10
CA ASN A 204 6.22 15.60 -2.80
C ASN A 204 6.79 17.02 -2.63
N ILE A 205 7.46 17.56 -3.66
CA ILE A 205 8.02 18.92 -3.65
C ILE A 205 6.89 19.90 -3.97
N GLU A 206 6.58 20.80 -3.03
CA GLU A 206 5.64 21.88 -3.29
C GLU A 206 6.21 22.86 -4.33
N PRO A 207 5.48 23.13 -5.43
CA PRO A 207 5.93 24.10 -6.41
C PRO A 207 5.96 25.50 -5.78
N ASN A 208 7.10 26.20 -5.90
CA ASN A 208 7.22 27.58 -5.42
C ASN A 208 6.54 28.55 -6.40
N ILE A 209 5.21 28.62 -6.32
CA ILE A 209 4.35 29.40 -7.22
C ILE A 209 4.76 30.88 -7.23
N LYS A 210 5.20 31.43 -6.09
CA LYS A 210 5.63 32.84 -5.97
C LYS A 210 6.89 33.15 -6.80
N LYS A 211 7.80 32.19 -6.93
CA LYS A 211 9.00 32.33 -7.77
C LYS A 211 8.62 32.22 -9.25
N LEU A 212 7.82 31.22 -9.60
CA LEU A 212 7.36 30.99 -10.97
C LEU A 212 6.52 32.14 -11.53
N SER A 213 5.68 32.77 -10.69
CA SER A 213 4.88 33.94 -11.10
C SER A 213 5.72 35.18 -11.36
N LYS A 214 6.83 35.35 -10.62
CA LYS A 214 7.77 36.46 -10.83
C LYS A 214 8.56 36.29 -12.13
N GLU A 215 9.05 35.09 -12.41
CA GLU A 215 9.85 34.80 -13.61
C GLU A 215 9.01 34.88 -14.91
N LYS A 216 7.71 34.55 -14.85
CA LYS A 216 6.77 34.71 -15.97
C LYS A 216 6.39 36.17 -16.28
N CYS A 217 6.41 37.06 -15.28
CA CYS A 217 6.12 38.49 -15.50
C CYS A 217 7.30 39.27 -16.07
N CYS A 218 8.51 38.69 -16.15
CA CYS A 218 9.69 39.36 -16.68
C CYS A 218 10.00 38.99 -18.16
N GLN A 219 9.08 38.34 -18.85
CA GLN A 219 9.14 38.13 -20.30
C GLN A 219 8.03 38.94 -21.00
N HIS A 220 8.18 40.26 -20.95
CA HIS A 220 7.57 41.19 -21.90
C HIS A 220 8.55 42.34 -22.15
#